data_AF-A0A4R3ANG4-F1
#
_entry.id   AF-A0A4R3ANG4-F1
#
_cell.length_a   1.000
_cell.length_b   1.000
_cell.length_c   1.000
_cell.angle_alpha   90.00
_cell.angle_beta   90.00
_cell.angle_gamma   90.00
#
_symmetry.space_group_name_H-M   'P 1'
#
loop_
_entity.id
_entity.type
_entity.pdbx_description
1 polymer ?
#
loop_
_entity_poly.entity_id
_entity_poly.type
_entity_poly.pdbx_seq_one_letter_code
_entity_poly.pdbx_strand_id
1 'polypeptide(L)'
;MITNSKNKRITYVGLVAITIIFGLVSRRIDFVPAITGDILYAIMVYWFCRFLFFARPFLISFILALVFCFSIECMQLIQTPFFIYVRNNPVLRLVFGQGFLWSDLFGYFAGAGIAYLLDRTLRNTTYKEKPTLE
;
A
#
# COMPACT_ATOMS: atom_id res chain seq x y z
N MET A 1 -14.16 5.53 -28.02
CA MET A 1 -13.48 6.81 -27.65
C MET A 1 -13.87 7.12 -26.21
N ILE A 2 -12.92 7.58 -25.38
CA ILE A 2 -12.97 7.73 -23.91
C ILE A 2 -13.00 6.39 -23.14
N THR A 3 -11.89 5.64 -23.15
CA THR A 3 -11.62 4.68 -22.08
C THR A 3 -11.48 5.47 -20.77
N ASN A 4 -12.58 5.47 -20.03
CA ASN A 4 -12.89 6.33 -18.90
C ASN A 4 -11.83 6.25 -17.80
N SER A 5 -10.88 7.19 -17.79
CA SER A 5 -9.80 7.28 -16.80
C SER A 5 -10.33 7.43 -15.36
N LYS A 6 -11.55 7.94 -15.19
CA LYS A 6 -12.24 8.03 -13.88
C LYS A 6 -12.53 6.65 -13.30
N ASN A 7 -12.99 5.69 -14.11
CA ASN A 7 -13.36 4.35 -13.65
C ASN A 7 -12.15 3.60 -13.06
N LYS A 8 -10.97 3.75 -13.68
CA LYS A 8 -9.74 3.12 -13.18
C LYS A 8 -9.30 3.67 -11.82
N ARG A 9 -9.46 4.98 -11.59
CA ARG A 9 -9.17 5.60 -10.29
C ARG A 9 -10.11 5.11 -9.19
N ILE A 10 -11.40 4.97 -9.52
CA ILE A 10 -12.41 4.44 -8.59
C ILE A 10 -12.09 3.00 -8.18
N THR A 11 -11.61 2.16 -9.11
CA THR A 11 -11.17 0.79 -8.78
C THR A 11 -10.05 0.79 -7.72
N TYR A 12 -9.04 1.65 -7.86
CA TYR A 12 -7.96 1.74 -6.87
C TYR A 12 -8.44 2.24 -5.50
N VAL A 13 -9.38 3.20 -5.47
CA VAL A 13 -9.99 3.66 -4.21
C VAL A 13 -10.76 2.54 -3.53
N GLY A 14 -11.51 1.72 -4.29
CA GLY A 14 -12.17 0.53 -3.77
C GLY A 14 -11.18 -0.49 -3.19
N LEU A 15 -10.08 -0.75 -3.90
CA LEU A 15 -9.02 -1.65 -3.42
C LEU A 15 -8.36 -1.15 -2.14
N VAL A 16 -8.10 0.17 -2.02
CA VAL A 16 -7.60 0.79 -0.78
C VAL A 16 -8.58 0.57 0.37
N ALA A 17 -9.87 0.86 0.18
CA ALA A 17 -10.87 0.70 1.23
C ALA A 17 -10.98 -0.75 1.71
N ILE A 18 -10.99 -1.71 0.77
CA ILE A 18 -11.00 -3.14 1.09
C ILE A 18 -9.74 -3.53 1.88
N THR A 19 -8.57 -3.07 1.45
CA THR A 19 -7.29 -3.39 2.11
C THR A 19 -7.23 -2.82 3.52
N ILE A 20 -7.79 -1.62 3.76
CA ILE A 20 -7.93 -1.03 5.10
C ILE A 20 -8.81 -1.91 6.00
N ILE A 21 -9.96 -2.35 5.50
CA ILE A 21 -10.87 -3.24 6.27
C ILE A 21 -10.16 -4.55 6.61
N PHE A 22 -9.52 -5.19 5.65
CA PHE A 22 -8.76 -6.42 5.90
C PHE A 22 -7.60 -6.21 6.88
N GLY A 23 -6.88 -5.09 6.80
CA GLY A 23 -5.80 -4.75 7.73
C GLY A 23 -6.30 -4.54 9.15
N LEU A 24 -7.43 -3.87 9.33
CA LEU A 24 -8.08 -3.68 10.63
C LEU A 24 -8.58 -5.00 11.22
N VAL A 25 -9.20 -5.86 10.40
CA VAL A 25 -9.67 -7.19 10.81
C VAL A 25 -8.48 -8.09 11.18
N SER A 26 -7.42 -8.07 10.39
CA SER A 26 -6.18 -8.82 10.66
C SER A 26 -5.59 -8.50 12.02
N ARG A 27 -5.65 -7.23 12.46
CA ARG A 27 -5.14 -6.80 13.77
C ARG A 27 -6.05 -7.17 14.96
N ARG A 28 -7.27 -7.66 14.70
CA ARG A 28 -8.21 -8.12 15.73
C ARG A 28 -8.17 -9.64 15.95
N ILE A 29 -7.44 -10.37 15.10
CA ILE A 29 -7.35 -11.83 15.17
C ILE A 29 -5.98 -12.20 15.73
N ASP A 30 -5.95 -12.73 16.96
CA ASP A 30 -4.71 -13.09 17.66
C ASP A 30 -3.88 -14.18 16.96
N PHE A 31 -4.51 -14.95 16.06
CA PHE A 31 -3.85 -16.00 15.26
C PHE A 31 -3.06 -15.46 14.06
N VAL A 32 -3.23 -14.18 13.69
CA VAL A 32 -2.59 -13.63 12.50
C VAL A 32 -1.24 -12.98 12.87
N PRO A 33 -0.13 -13.37 12.20
CA PRO A 33 1.17 -12.74 12.42
C PRO A 33 1.14 -11.23 12.21
N ALA A 34 1.87 -10.49 13.05
CA ALA A 34 1.96 -9.02 12.95
C ALA A 34 2.38 -8.54 11.53
N ILE A 35 3.29 -9.28 10.89
CA ILE A 35 3.76 -9.04 9.53
C ILE A 35 2.65 -8.99 8.47
N THR A 36 1.50 -9.64 8.70
CA THR A 36 0.34 -9.56 7.80
C THR A 36 -0.22 -8.16 7.75
N GLY A 37 -0.21 -7.44 8.87
CA GLY A 37 -0.59 -6.04 8.93
C GLY A 37 0.32 -5.17 8.06
N ASP A 38 1.62 -5.42 8.09
CA ASP A 38 2.62 -4.64 7.35
C ASP A 38 2.58 -4.92 5.85
N ILE A 39 2.35 -6.18 5.47
CA ILE A 39 2.09 -6.59 4.08
C ILE A 39 0.87 -5.83 3.55
N LEU A 40 -0.25 -5.82 4.29
CA LEU A 40 -1.47 -5.12 3.90
C LEU A 40 -1.27 -3.60 3.85
N TYR A 41 -0.49 -3.05 4.78
CA TYR A 41 -0.13 -1.63 4.78
C TYR A 41 0.66 -1.23 3.53
N ALA A 42 1.68 -2.00 3.14
CA ALA A 42 2.42 -1.73 1.90
C ALA A 42 1.56 -1.87 0.64
N ILE A 43 0.64 -2.83 0.60
CA ILE A 43 -0.34 -2.97 -0.49
C ILE A 43 -1.20 -1.70 -0.58
N MET A 44 -1.70 -1.21 0.55
CA MET A 44 -2.49 0.03 0.61
C MET A 44 -1.69 1.24 0.09
N VAL A 45 -0.44 1.42 0.56
CA VAL A 45 0.44 2.51 0.12
C VAL A 45 0.71 2.41 -1.38
N TYR A 46 0.94 1.21 -1.92
CA TYR A 46 1.12 1.02 -3.36
C TYR A 46 -0.09 1.50 -4.16
N TRP A 47 -1.32 1.10 -3.76
CA TRP A 47 -2.54 1.55 -4.43
C TRP A 47 -2.72 3.06 -4.35
N PHE A 48 -2.35 3.68 -3.22
CA PHE A 48 -2.37 5.12 -3.06
C PHE A 48 -1.37 5.82 -4.00
N CYS A 49 -0.13 5.33 -4.08
CA CYS A 49 0.85 5.83 -5.04
C CYS A 49 0.37 5.63 -6.48
N ARG A 50 -0.33 4.53 -6.76
CA ARG A 50 -0.88 4.26 -8.09
C ARG A 50 -2.02 5.19 -8.46
N PHE A 51 -2.86 5.53 -7.49
CA PHE A 51 -3.91 6.52 -7.63
C PHE A 51 -3.33 7.90 -7.96
N LEU A 52 -2.29 8.34 -7.24
CA LEU A 52 -1.65 9.64 -7.46
C LEU A 52 -0.86 9.69 -8.78
N PHE A 53 -0.15 8.62 -9.11
CA PHE A 53 0.74 8.54 -10.29
C PHE A 53 0.25 7.53 -11.35
N PHE A 54 -1.04 7.59 -11.71
CA PHE A 54 -1.65 6.64 -12.65
C PHE A 54 -0.97 6.58 -14.04
N ALA A 55 -0.40 7.69 -14.50
CA ALA A 55 0.27 7.79 -15.79
C ALA A 55 1.73 7.29 -15.80
N ARG A 56 2.32 7.04 -14.62
CA ARG A 56 3.71 6.60 -14.49
C ARG A 56 3.83 5.06 -14.58
N PRO A 57 5.03 4.54 -14.90
CA PRO A 57 5.29 3.10 -14.87
C PRO A 57 5.07 2.50 -13.48
N PHE A 58 4.62 1.24 -13.45
CA PHE A 58 4.30 0.49 -12.24
C PHE A 58 5.47 0.42 -11.24
N LEU A 59 6.70 0.38 -11.77
CA LEU A 59 7.91 0.31 -10.97
C LEU A 59 8.12 1.59 -10.13
N ILE A 60 7.69 2.75 -10.62
CA ILE A 60 7.76 4.00 -9.84
C ILE A 60 6.83 3.91 -8.62
N SER A 61 5.60 3.42 -8.80
CA SER A 61 4.67 3.23 -7.67
C SER A 61 5.21 2.22 -6.64
N PHE A 62 5.88 1.16 -7.10
CA PHE A 62 6.55 0.19 -6.23
C PHE A 62 7.67 0.82 -5.40
N ILE A 63 8.59 1.54 -6.06
CA ILE A 63 9.71 2.21 -5.39
C ILE A 63 9.20 3.26 -4.41
N LEU A 64 8.23 4.09 -4.81
CA LEU A 64 7.65 5.10 -3.93
C LEU A 64 6.99 4.49 -2.70
N ALA A 65 6.27 3.38 -2.85
CA ALA A 65 5.66 2.70 -1.71
C ALA A 65 6.72 2.17 -0.72
N LEU A 66 7.80 1.56 -1.22
CA LEU A 66 8.90 1.10 -0.37
C LEU A 66 9.62 2.25 0.33
N VAL A 67 9.99 3.30 -0.42
CA VAL A 67 10.66 4.48 0.14
C VAL A 67 9.77 5.12 1.21
N PHE A 68 8.47 5.20 0.99
CA PHE A 68 7.53 5.74 1.97
C PHE A 68 7.47 4.89 3.25
N CYS A 69 7.31 3.56 3.12
CA CYS A 69 7.28 2.67 4.29
C CYS A 69 8.61 2.70 5.05
N PHE A 70 9.74 2.66 4.35
CA PHE A 70 11.07 2.72 4.97
C PHE A 70 11.32 4.07 5.64
N SER A 71 10.81 5.17 5.07
CA SER A 71 10.90 6.49 5.69
C SER A 71 10.12 6.56 7.01
N ILE A 72 8.96 5.90 7.08
CA ILE A 72 8.17 5.79 8.32
C ILE A 72 8.94 4.99 9.37
N GLU A 73 9.50 3.84 8.98
CA GLU A 73 10.34 3.01 9.88
C GLU A 73 11.55 3.79 10.42
N CYS A 74 12.27 4.50 9.56
CA CYS A 74 13.38 5.35 9.97
C CYS A 74 12.92 6.46 10.94
N MET A 75 11.73 7.03 10.73
CA MET A 75 11.16 8.04 11.62
C MET A 75 10.82 7.46 13.00
N GLN A 76 10.54 6.15 13.11
CA GLN A 76 10.29 5.52 14.40
C GLN A 76 11.54 5.44 15.29
N LEU A 77 12.74 5.34 14.68
CA LEU A 77 14.03 5.38 15.38
C LEU A 77 14.29 6.74 16.05
N ILE A 78 13.65 7.80 15.54
CA ILE A 78 13.77 9.14 16.08
C ILE A 78 12.83 9.29 17.29
N GLN A 79 13.37 9.15 18.50
CA GLN A 79 12.62 9.27 19.76
C GLN A 79 12.68 10.68 20.35
N THR A 80 12.31 11.70 19.57
CA THR A 80 12.15 13.06 20.13
C THR A 80 10.80 13.19 20.84
N PRO A 81 10.67 14.10 21.84
CA PRO A 81 9.42 14.33 22.56
C PRO A 81 8.25 14.67 21.63
N PHE A 82 8.51 15.40 20.54
CA PHE A 82 7.54 15.71 19.51
C PHE A 82 6.98 14.45 18.83
N PHE A 83 7.85 13.54 18.36
CA PHE A 83 7.40 12.31 17.69
C PHE A 83 6.73 11.32 18.64
N ILE A 84 7.12 11.31 19.91
CA ILE A 84 6.43 10.52 20.94
C ILE A 84 5.01 11.06 21.16
N TYR A 85 4.85 12.39 21.28
CA TYR A 85 3.53 13.03 21.42
C TYR A 85 2.62 12.73 20.20
N VAL A 86 3.16 12.84 18.99
CA VAL A 86 2.44 12.50 17.76
C VAL A 86 1.96 11.04 17.78
N ARG A 87 2.84 10.09 18.12
CA ARG A 87 2.52 8.65 18.21
C ARG A 87 1.63 8.27 19.40
N ASN A 88 1.43 9.17 20.36
CA ASN A 88 0.51 8.93 21.47
C ASN A 88 -0.96 8.97 21.01
N ASN A 89 -1.24 9.62 19.88
CA ASN A 89 -2.56 9.61 19.27
C ASN A 89 -2.85 8.24 18.64
N PRO A 90 -3.96 7.57 18.97
CA PRO A 90 -4.24 6.21 18.52
C PRO A 90 -4.35 6.08 16.99
N VAL A 91 -4.83 7.11 16.30
CA VAL A 91 -4.90 7.15 14.83
C VAL A 91 -3.50 7.25 14.22
N LEU A 92 -2.67 8.16 14.74
CA LEU A 92 -1.31 8.35 14.24
C LEU A 92 -0.43 7.15 14.56
N ARG A 93 -0.66 6.50 15.70
CA ARG A 93 -0.04 5.22 16.06
C ARG A 93 -0.31 4.11 15.04
N LEU A 94 -1.52 4.05 14.48
CA LEU A 94 -1.87 3.04 13.46
C LEU A 94 -1.14 3.29 12.13
N VAL A 95 -0.88 4.57 11.81
CA VAL A 95 -0.21 4.99 10.56
C VAL A 95 1.31 4.92 10.68
N PHE A 96 1.88 5.41 11.78
CA PHE A 96 3.33 5.52 11.96
C PHE A 96 3.95 4.34 12.69
N GLY A 97 3.17 3.48 13.34
CA GLY A 97 3.69 2.38 14.17
C GLY A 97 4.25 2.85 15.53
N GLN A 98 4.76 1.90 16.32
CA GLN A 98 5.31 2.14 17.66
C GLN A 98 6.80 1.82 17.78
N GLY A 99 7.35 1.01 16.89
CA GLY A 99 8.74 0.59 16.99
C GLY A 99 9.20 -0.15 15.74
N PHE A 100 10.51 -0.03 15.51
CA PHE A 100 11.18 -0.54 14.33
C PHE A 100 11.41 -2.05 14.45
N LEU A 101 10.88 -2.81 13.50
CA LEU A 101 11.17 -4.23 13.36
C LEU A 101 11.73 -4.55 11.98
N TRP A 102 12.81 -5.32 11.94
CA TRP A 102 13.39 -5.79 10.67
C TRP A 102 12.42 -6.67 9.86
N SER A 103 11.52 -7.39 10.53
CA SER A 103 10.45 -8.16 9.88
C SER A 103 9.55 -7.29 9.01
N ASP A 104 9.38 -6.03 9.39
CA ASP A 104 8.42 -5.13 8.75
C ASP A 104 8.97 -4.70 7.39
N LEU A 105 10.30 -4.54 7.25
CA LEU A 105 10.94 -4.32 5.95
C LEU A 105 10.66 -5.47 4.97
N PHE A 106 10.74 -6.72 5.44
CA PHE A 106 10.40 -7.89 4.62
C PHE A 106 8.90 -7.90 4.28
N GLY A 107 8.04 -7.57 5.25
CA GLY A 107 6.60 -7.43 5.05
C GLY A 107 6.26 -6.38 3.99
N TYR A 108 6.89 -5.20 4.05
CA TYR A 108 6.68 -4.13 3.09
C TYR A 108 7.16 -4.51 1.69
N PHE A 109 8.31 -5.18 1.59
CA PHE A 109 8.81 -5.68 0.31
C PHE A 109 7.87 -6.70 -0.31
N ALA A 110 7.41 -7.68 0.48
CA ALA A 110 6.46 -8.69 0.04
C ALA A 110 5.12 -8.05 -0.38
N GLY A 111 4.56 -7.15 0.44
CA GLY A 111 3.29 -6.48 0.17
C GLY A 111 3.34 -5.61 -1.09
N ALA A 112 4.38 -4.78 -1.23
CA ALA A 112 4.56 -3.98 -2.43
C ALA A 112 4.74 -4.87 -3.68
N GLY A 113 5.44 -6.00 -3.55
CA GLY A 113 5.65 -6.96 -4.63
C GLY A 113 4.35 -7.62 -5.08
N ILE A 114 3.53 -8.06 -4.13
CA ILE A 114 2.19 -8.62 -4.39
C ILE A 114 1.31 -7.58 -5.10
N ALA A 115 1.26 -6.34 -4.60
CA ALA A 115 0.47 -5.28 -5.21
C ALA A 115 0.93 -4.96 -6.64
N TYR A 116 2.24 -4.92 -6.87
CA TYR A 116 2.83 -4.74 -8.20
C TYR A 116 2.43 -5.85 -9.18
N LEU A 117 2.49 -7.11 -8.76
CA LEU A 117 2.08 -8.25 -9.59
C LEU A 117 0.59 -8.23 -9.90
N LEU A 118 -0.24 -7.90 -8.92
CA LEU A 118 -1.69 -7.75 -9.09
C LEU A 118 -2.01 -6.63 -10.08
N ASP A 119 -1.43 -5.44 -9.92
CA ASP A 119 -1.68 -4.30 -10.81
C ASP A 119 -1.21 -4.58 -12.25
N ARG A 120 -0.08 -5.27 -12.41
CA ARG A 120 0.43 -5.71 -13.72
C ARG A 120 -0.54 -6.70 -14.37
N THR A 121 -1.05 -7.67 -13.61
CA THR A 121 -2.01 -8.68 -14.11
C THR A 121 -3.32 -8.02 -14.53
N LEU A 122 -3.88 -7.15 -13.68
CA LEU A 122 -5.12 -6.42 -13.95
C LEU A 122 -5.02 -5.56 -15.23
N ARG A 123 -3.89 -4.87 -15.45
CA ARG A 123 -3.73 -4.06 -16.68
C ARG A 123 -3.55 -4.92 -17.93
N ASN A 124 -2.86 -6.06 -17.84
CA ASN A 124 -2.69 -6.96 -18.98
C ASN A 124 -4.03 -7.52 -19.49
N THR A 125 -4.97 -7.81 -18.59
CA THR A 125 -6.33 -8.24 -18.95
C THR A 125 -7.08 -7.16 -19.73
N THR A 126 -6.92 -5.88 -19.38
CA THR A 126 -7.54 -4.76 -20.12
C THR A 126 -6.94 -4.56 -21.52
N TYR A 127 -5.70 -4.99 -21.76
CA TYR A 127 -5.07 -4.87 -23.08
C TYR A 127 -5.56 -5.95 -24.05
N LYS A 128 -5.85 -7.15 -23.55
CA LYS A 128 -6.38 -8.27 -24.35
C LYS A 128 -7.81 -8.04 -24.86
N GLU A 129 -8.54 -7.13 -24.23
CA GLU A 129 -9.94 -6.81 -24.56
C GLU A 129 -10.11 -5.80 -25.71
N LYS A 130 -9.03 -5.33 -26.37
CA LYS A 130 -9.17 -4.61 -27.64
C LYS A 130 -9.34 -5.67 -28.74
N PRO A 131 -10.55 -5.90 -29.28
CA PRO A 131 -10.67 -6.71 -30.47
C PRO A 131 -10.00 -5.92 -31.59
N THR A 132 -9.11 -6.58 -32.32
CA THR A 132 -8.78 -6.24 -33.69
C THR A 132 -10.09 -6.06 -34.44
N LEU A 133 -10.51 -4.81 -34.62
CA LEU A 133 -11.47 -4.47 -35.65
C LEU A 133 -10.71 -4.60 -36.96
N GLU A 134 -10.90 -5.75 -37.61
CA GLU A 134 -10.77 -5.91 -39.05
C GLU A 134 -11.71 -4.94 -39.78
#